data_AF-A0A0C9UPY4-F1
#
_entry.id   AF-A0A0C9UPY4-F1
#
_cell.length_a   1.000
_cell.length_b   1.000
_cell.length_c   1.000
_cell.angle_alpha   90.00
_cell.angle_beta   90.00
_cell.angle_gamma   90.00
#
_symmetry.space_group_name_H-M   'P 1'
#
loop_
_entity.id
_entity.type
_entity.pdbx_description
1 polymer ?
#
loop_
_entity_poly.entity_id
_entity_poly.type
_entity_poly.pdbx_seq_one_letter_code
_entity_poly.pdbx_strand_id
1 'polypeptide(L)'
;MTIEGLALTPGNVNNARATEEISNYLRTAGEFSQFLASTHDNIPFDAVASPCEYVPWTLNTIQVKGATVKRRNGVVTAHSVYIHPPTIKPEAYKKWIKLLHGISYETCNGVGKAVVPDICIFWKSIGHASPECIYPSIAGWPVRAPPSAPGSGRGRGYGRGRGAPHFTRGHGSGAMPWA
;
A
#
# COMPACT_ATOMS: atom_id res chain seq x y z
N MET A 1 8.16 -0.63 1.38
CA MET A 1 7.03 0.17 0.83
C MET A 1 7.48 0.87 -0.44
N THR A 2 6.57 1.47 -1.22
CA THR A 2 6.92 2.24 -2.44
C THR A 2 6.39 3.66 -2.31
N ILE A 3 7.19 4.67 -2.67
CA ILE A 3 6.86 6.09 -2.62
C ILE A 3 6.86 6.66 -4.03
N GLU A 4 5.84 7.44 -4.38
CA GLU A 4 5.78 8.24 -5.62
C GLU A 4 5.67 9.73 -5.28
N GLY A 5 6.06 10.61 -6.22
CA GLY A 5 5.97 12.07 -6.06
C GLY A 5 7.30 12.78 -5.76
N LEU A 6 8.38 12.03 -5.55
CA LEU A 6 9.73 12.59 -5.48
C LEU A 6 10.28 12.81 -6.90
N ALA A 7 10.70 14.03 -7.20
CA ALA A 7 11.29 14.45 -8.47
C ALA A 7 12.78 14.06 -8.61
N LEU A 8 13.10 12.83 -8.19
CA LEU A 8 14.42 12.23 -8.35
C LEU A 8 14.35 11.18 -9.45
N THR A 9 15.27 11.22 -10.40
CA THR A 9 15.35 10.18 -11.43
C THR A 9 16.05 8.94 -10.87
N PRO A 10 15.70 7.72 -11.34
CA PRO A 10 16.35 6.51 -10.85
C PRO A 10 17.86 6.49 -11.15
N GLY A 11 18.66 6.10 -10.17
CA GLY A 11 20.11 5.97 -10.32
C GLY A 11 20.81 5.94 -8.97
N ASN A 12 22.04 5.40 -8.91
CA ASN A 12 22.73 5.18 -7.63
C ASN A 12 22.92 6.45 -6.80
N VAL A 13 23.28 7.57 -7.45
CA VAL A 13 23.46 8.87 -6.78
C VAL A 13 22.13 9.37 -6.20
N ASN A 14 21.06 9.33 -6.99
CA ASN A 14 19.74 9.79 -6.56
C ASN A 14 19.09 8.84 -5.54
N ASN A 15 19.39 7.55 -5.59
CA ASN A 15 18.99 6.56 -4.59
C ASN A 15 19.63 6.85 -3.23
N ALA A 16 20.94 7.18 -3.22
CA ALA A 16 21.63 7.59 -2.00
C ALA A 16 21.05 8.89 -1.45
N ARG A 17 20.80 9.88 -2.32
CA ARG A 17 20.16 11.15 -1.94
C ARG A 17 18.74 10.95 -1.39
N ALA A 18 17.92 10.13 -2.04
CA ALA A 18 16.59 9.79 -1.54
C ALA A 18 16.65 9.08 -0.18
N THR A 19 17.64 8.19 0.01
CA THR A 19 17.88 7.51 1.30
C THR A 19 18.19 8.51 2.40
N GLU A 20 19.08 9.47 2.13
CA GLU A 20 19.45 10.52 3.08
C GLU A 20 18.27 11.43 3.41
N GLU A 21 17.52 11.90 2.41
CA GLU A 21 16.36 12.78 2.60
C GLU A 21 15.25 12.09 3.40
N ILE A 22 14.93 10.83 3.07
CA ILE A 22 13.93 10.04 3.82
C ILE A 22 14.42 9.77 5.25
N SER A 23 15.70 9.46 5.43
CA SER A 23 16.29 9.24 6.75
C SER A 23 16.23 10.48 7.63
N ASN A 24 16.57 11.65 7.07
CA ASN A 24 16.50 12.93 7.77
C ASN A 24 15.06 13.31 8.13
N TYR A 25 14.09 13.06 7.25
CA TYR A 25 12.68 13.27 7.55
C TYR A 25 12.18 12.33 8.67
N LEU A 26 12.48 11.03 8.57
CA LEU A 26 12.06 10.06 9.59
C LEU A 26 12.69 10.32 10.97
N ARG A 27 13.89 10.90 11.01
CA ARG A 27 14.55 11.31 12.26
C ARG A 27 13.74 12.34 13.04
N THR A 28 13.06 13.26 12.35
CA THR A 28 12.25 14.32 12.98
C THR A 28 10.78 13.93 13.14
N ALA A 29 10.34 12.83 12.52
CA ALA A 29 8.99 12.32 12.64
C ALA A 29 8.72 11.74 14.05
N GLY A 30 8.00 12.49 14.89
CA GLY A 30 7.71 12.10 16.27
C GLY A 30 7.03 10.73 16.40
N GLU A 31 6.08 10.42 15.52
CA GLU A 31 5.37 9.13 15.51
C GLU A 31 6.32 7.94 15.25
N PHE A 32 7.32 8.12 14.39
CA PHE A 32 8.32 7.10 14.09
C PHE A 32 9.16 6.78 15.33
N SER A 33 9.67 7.82 15.98
CA SER A 33 10.45 7.69 17.22
C SER A 33 9.63 7.07 18.36
N GLN A 34 8.38 7.50 18.53
CA GLN A 34 7.47 6.93 19.53
C GLN A 34 7.18 5.45 19.27
N PHE A 35 7.00 5.06 18.00
CA PHE A 35 6.79 3.66 17.65
C PHE A 35 7.98 2.79 18.06
N LEU A 36 9.20 3.22 17.72
CA LEU A 36 10.44 2.49 18.05
C LEU A 36 10.69 2.39 19.56
N ALA A 37 10.38 3.46 20.31
CA ALA A 37 10.45 3.43 21.77
C ALA A 37 9.53 2.34 22.37
N SER A 38 8.36 2.12 21.77
CA SER A 38 7.39 1.13 22.24
C SER A 38 7.62 -0.29 21.71
N THR A 39 8.22 -0.43 20.53
CA THR A 39 8.30 -1.69 19.78
C THR A 39 9.66 -1.80 19.09
N HIS A 40 10.51 -2.72 19.54
CA HIS A 40 11.90 -2.89 19.09
C HIS A 40 12.41 -4.34 19.24
N ASP A 41 11.51 -5.32 19.31
CA ASP A 41 11.83 -6.74 19.55
C ASP A 41 12.61 -7.43 18.42
N ASN A 42 12.76 -6.79 17.25
CA ASN A 42 13.51 -7.32 16.11
C ASN A 42 14.79 -6.52 15.80
N ILE A 43 15.28 -5.73 16.75
CA ILE A 43 16.55 -5.03 16.58
C ILE A 43 17.65 -5.85 17.28
N PRO A 44 18.67 -6.33 16.55
CA PRO A 44 19.75 -7.14 17.11
C PRO A 44 20.71 -6.25 17.90
N PHE A 45 20.42 -6.03 19.18
CA PHE A 45 21.37 -5.43 20.10
C PHE A 45 22.03 -6.52 20.94
N ASP A 46 23.36 -6.56 20.91
CA ASP A 46 24.16 -7.51 21.66
C ASP A 46 24.25 -7.16 23.16
N ALA A 47 23.89 -5.93 23.54
CA ALA A 47 23.84 -5.42 24.90
C ALA A 47 22.52 -4.68 25.16
N VAL A 48 22.23 -4.33 26.42
CA VAL A 48 21.04 -3.54 26.80
C VAL A 48 21.07 -2.19 26.09
N ALA A 49 20.46 -2.13 24.92
CA ALA A 49 20.46 -0.94 24.10
C ALA A 49 19.66 0.16 24.78
N SER A 50 20.26 1.34 24.80
CA SER A 50 19.57 2.52 25.31
C SER A 50 18.45 2.88 24.34
N PRO A 51 17.26 3.29 24.81
CA PRO A 51 16.16 3.72 23.94
C PRO A 51 16.53 4.80 22.92
N CYS A 52 17.61 5.57 23.16
CA CYS A 52 18.12 6.56 22.23
C CYS A 52 18.85 5.96 21.00
N GLU A 53 19.18 4.67 21.01
CA GLU A 53 19.94 3.99 19.94
C GLU A 53 19.02 3.34 18.89
N TYR A 54 17.75 3.12 19.22
CA TYR A 54 16.78 2.45 18.33
C TYR A 54 16.51 3.24 17.04
N VAL A 55 16.36 4.55 17.17
CA VAL A 55 16.09 5.44 16.03
C VAL A 55 17.31 5.51 15.12
N PRO A 56 18.52 5.90 15.59
CA PRO A 56 19.71 5.89 14.74
C PRO A 56 20.00 4.55 14.08
N TRP A 57 19.85 3.44 14.80
CA TRP A 57 20.06 2.11 14.25
C TRP A 57 19.08 1.82 13.11
N THR A 58 17.77 2.04 13.32
CA THR A 58 16.74 1.76 12.31
C THR A 58 16.94 2.63 11.07
N LEU A 59 17.29 3.92 11.24
CA LEU A 59 17.56 4.83 10.14
C LEU A 59 18.76 4.39 9.28
N ASN A 60 19.78 3.76 9.87
CA ASN A 60 20.93 3.22 9.14
C ASN A 60 20.58 2.00 8.28
N THR A 61 19.44 1.34 8.52
CA THR A 61 18.96 0.22 7.68
C THR A 61 18.22 0.67 6.42
N ILE A 62 17.92 1.97 6.30
CA ILE A 62 17.14 2.48 5.18
C ILE A 62 17.92 2.32 3.88
N GLN A 63 17.27 1.71 2.90
CA GLN A 63 17.76 1.66 1.53
C GLN A 63 16.64 2.07 0.57
N VAL A 64 16.98 2.89 -0.41
CA VAL A 64 16.04 3.31 -1.44
C VAL A 64 16.50 2.82 -2.81
N LYS A 65 15.56 2.28 -3.60
CA LYS A 65 15.78 1.94 -5.00
C LYS A 65 14.72 2.63 -5.86
N GLY A 66 15.15 3.63 -6.63
CA GLY A 66 14.35 4.27 -7.65
C GLY A 66 14.15 3.35 -8.86
N ALA A 67 12.97 3.39 -9.45
CA ALA A 67 12.63 2.76 -10.71
C ALA A 67 11.62 3.63 -11.46
N THR A 68 11.67 3.54 -12.80
CA THR A 68 10.68 4.17 -13.65
C THR A 68 9.55 3.17 -13.89
N VAL A 69 8.33 3.52 -13.49
CA VAL A 69 7.17 2.63 -13.57
C VAL A 69 6.13 3.21 -14.53
N LYS A 70 5.63 2.39 -15.44
CA LYS A 70 4.55 2.78 -16.36
C LYS A 70 3.20 2.65 -15.65
N ARG A 71 2.52 3.78 -15.47
CA ARG A 71 1.16 3.88 -14.92
C ARG A 71 0.16 4.20 -16.04
N ARG A 72 -1.15 4.06 -15.74
CA ARG A 72 -2.23 4.36 -16.70
C ARG A 72 -2.16 5.79 -17.25
N ASN A 73 -1.66 6.73 -16.44
CA ASN A 73 -1.61 8.16 -16.75
C ASN A 73 -0.23 8.62 -17.25
N GLY A 74 0.69 7.71 -17.53
CA GLY A 74 2.03 8.02 -17.99
C GLY A 74 3.12 7.30 -17.20
N VAL A 75 4.34 7.75 -17.39
CA VAL A 75 5.52 7.19 -16.74
C VAL A 75 5.79 7.96 -15.45
N VAL A 76 5.92 7.25 -14.33
CA VAL A 76 6.11 7.84 -13.00
C VAL A 76 7.38 7.26 -12.37
N THR A 77 8.12 8.10 -11.64
CA THR A 77 9.22 7.59 -10.82
C THR A 77 8.69 7.06 -9.50
N ALA A 78 8.98 5.80 -9.22
CA ALA A 78 8.69 5.14 -7.96
C ALA A 78 9.98 4.85 -7.19
N HIS A 79 9.95 5.05 -5.88
CA HIS A 79 11.06 4.79 -4.97
C HIS A 79 10.68 3.68 -4.00
N SER A 80 11.27 2.50 -4.16
CA SER A 80 11.10 1.39 -3.23
C SER A 80 11.97 1.62 -2.01
N VAL A 81 11.35 1.79 -0.86
CA VAL A 81 12.01 2.02 0.43
C VAL A 81 11.99 0.74 1.24
N TYR A 82 13.17 0.30 1.63
CA TYR A 82 13.44 -0.84 2.48
C TYR A 82 13.91 -0.31 3.83
N ILE A 83 13.23 -0.74 4.90
CA ILE A 83 13.58 -0.40 6.29
C ILE A 83 13.48 -1.69 7.08
N HIS A 84 14.47 -1.99 7.91
CA HIS A 84 14.40 -3.15 8.79
C HIS A 84 13.22 -2.99 9.75
N PRO A 85 12.31 -3.97 9.83
CA PRO A 85 11.17 -3.85 10.71
C PRO A 85 11.62 -3.95 12.17
N PRO A 86 11.13 -3.08 13.06
CA PRO A 86 11.53 -3.11 14.47
C PRO A 86 10.89 -4.25 15.26
N THR A 87 10.01 -5.05 14.64
CA THR A 87 9.25 -6.12 15.29
C THR A 87 9.02 -7.31 14.37
N ILE A 88 8.96 -8.50 14.95
CA ILE A 88 8.48 -9.72 14.27
C ILE A 88 7.00 -10.01 14.58
N LYS A 89 6.40 -9.31 15.55
CA LYS A 89 5.02 -9.53 15.97
C LYS A 89 4.04 -9.04 14.90
N PRO A 90 3.14 -9.89 14.36
CA PRO A 90 2.30 -9.52 13.22
C PRO A 90 1.44 -8.27 13.44
N GLU A 91 0.84 -8.10 14.61
CA GLU A 91 -0.02 -6.94 14.90
C GLU A 91 0.77 -5.64 15.02
N ALA A 92 1.95 -5.67 15.62
CA ALA A 92 2.83 -4.51 15.69
C ALA A 92 3.41 -4.19 14.30
N TYR A 93 3.76 -5.22 13.51
CA TYR A 93 4.21 -5.05 12.14
C TYR A 93 3.15 -4.38 11.25
N LYS A 94 1.86 -4.75 11.37
CA LYS A 94 0.78 -4.06 10.66
C LYS A 94 0.71 -2.57 11.02
N LYS A 95 0.84 -2.23 12.31
CA LYS A 95 0.86 -0.83 12.78
C LYS A 95 2.07 -0.08 12.22
N TRP A 96 3.24 -0.72 12.20
CA TRP A 96 4.46 -0.19 11.60
C TRP A 96 4.27 0.16 10.13
N ILE A 97 3.74 -0.78 9.33
CA ILE A 97 3.48 -0.53 7.91
C ILE A 97 2.44 0.59 7.73
N LYS A 98 1.38 0.60 8.55
CA LYS A 98 0.36 1.66 8.50
C LYS A 98 0.95 3.04 8.82
N LEU A 99 1.85 3.12 9.80
CA LEU A 99 2.57 4.35 10.16
C LEU A 99 3.39 4.84 8.96
N LEU A 100 4.24 3.98 8.39
CA LEU A 100 5.06 4.36 7.24
C LEU A 100 4.21 4.79 6.03
N HIS A 101 3.07 4.15 5.80
CA HIS A 101 2.15 4.53 4.74
C HIS A 101 1.37 5.83 5.01
N GLY A 102 1.19 6.20 6.27
CA GLY A 102 0.51 7.43 6.68
C GLY A 102 1.39 8.68 6.57
N ILE A 103 2.71 8.49 6.48
CA ILE A 103 3.67 9.59 6.39
C ILE A 103 3.68 10.20 4.97
N SER A 104 3.64 11.53 4.93
CA SER A 104 3.92 12.32 3.73
C SER A 104 5.37 12.77 3.77
N TYR A 105 6.22 12.17 2.95
CA TYR A 105 7.66 12.39 2.95
C TYR A 105 8.00 13.69 2.24
N GLU A 106 8.06 14.78 2.99
CA GLU A 106 8.43 16.10 2.46
C GLU A 106 9.94 16.19 2.32
N THR A 107 10.40 16.35 1.07
CA THR A 107 11.82 16.53 0.76
C THR A 107 12.03 17.74 -0.15
N CYS A 108 13.28 18.17 -0.31
CA CYS A 108 13.60 19.27 -1.23
C CYS A 108 13.34 18.91 -2.71
N ASN A 109 13.13 17.63 -3.03
CA ASN A 109 12.77 17.15 -4.35
C ASN A 109 11.27 16.85 -4.49
N GLY A 110 10.44 17.32 -3.57
CA GLY A 110 8.99 17.20 -3.65
C GLY A 110 8.39 16.42 -2.48
N VAL A 111 7.11 16.08 -2.61
CA VAL A 111 6.34 15.40 -1.57
C VAL A 111 6.07 13.97 -1.99
N GLY A 112 6.78 13.05 -1.35
CA GLY A 112 6.63 11.62 -1.55
C GLY A 112 5.44 11.06 -0.77
N LYS A 113 4.56 10.30 -1.42
CA LYS A 113 3.49 9.56 -0.74
C LYS A 113 3.66 8.08 -0.97
N ALA A 114 3.45 7.31 0.10
CA ALA A 114 3.43 5.86 0.00
C ALA A 114 2.26 5.44 -0.90
N VAL A 115 2.57 4.69 -1.95
CA VAL A 115 1.58 4.08 -2.83
C VAL A 115 1.48 2.60 -2.52
N VAL A 116 0.29 2.05 -2.71
CA VAL A 116 0.14 0.59 -2.73
C VAL A 116 0.92 0.09 -3.94
N PRO A 117 1.94 -0.76 -3.76
CA PRO A 117 2.69 -1.27 -4.89
C PRO A 117 1.77 -2.05 -5.83
N ASP A 118 2.05 -1.99 -7.13
CA ASP A 118 1.38 -2.87 -8.08
C ASP A 118 1.70 -4.32 -7.71
N ILE A 119 0.66 -5.05 -7.35
CA ILE A 119 0.76 -6.49 -7.11
C ILE A 119 0.78 -7.14 -8.49
N CYS A 120 1.86 -7.85 -8.81
CA CYS A 120 1.90 -8.65 -10.03
C CYS A 120 0.75 -9.67 -9.99
N ILE A 121 -0.15 -9.67 -10.98
CA ILE A 121 -1.31 -10.59 -10.99
C ILE A 121 -0.88 -12.06 -11.09
N PHE A 122 0.31 -12.32 -11.64
CA PHE A 122 0.80 -13.67 -11.89
C PHE A 122 1.50 -14.28 -10.67
N TRP A 123 2.37 -13.52 -9.99
CA TRP A 123 3.09 -14.00 -8.82
C TRP A 123 2.46 -13.57 -7.48
N LYS A 124 1.50 -12.63 -7.52
CA LYS A 124 0.90 -11.98 -6.35
C LYS A 124 1.95 -11.38 -5.40
N SER A 125 3.14 -11.11 -5.90
CA SER A 125 4.24 -10.51 -5.16
C SER A 125 4.44 -9.06 -5.57
N ILE A 126 5.01 -8.29 -4.64
CA ILE A 126 5.34 -6.89 -4.80
C ILE A 126 6.68 -6.81 -5.55
N GLY A 127 6.74 -6.11 -6.69
CA GLY A 127 8.03 -5.83 -7.32
C GLY A 127 8.00 -5.31 -8.75
N HIS A 128 6.98 -5.64 -9.55
CA HIS A 128 6.88 -5.21 -10.95
C HIS A 128 5.42 -5.19 -11.44
N ALA A 129 5.13 -4.39 -12.47
CA ALA A 129 3.84 -4.41 -13.13
C ALA A 129 3.67 -5.71 -13.94
N SER A 130 2.45 -6.25 -14.03
CA SER A 130 2.16 -7.51 -14.74
C SER A 130 2.81 -7.72 -16.13
N PRO A 131 2.96 -6.71 -17.02
CA PRO A 131 3.63 -6.92 -18.31
C PRO A 131 5.16 -7.12 -18.22
N GLU A 132 5.78 -6.80 -17.09
CA GLU A 132 7.23 -7.00 -16.83
C GLU A 132 7.51 -8.32 -16.10
N CYS A 133 6.46 -9.11 -15.87
CA CYS A 133 6.56 -10.39 -15.21
C CYS A 133 7.23 -11.42 -16.13
N ILE A 134 8.32 -12.03 -15.66
CA ILE A 134 9.04 -13.07 -16.40
C ILE A 134 8.29 -14.42 -16.40
N TYR A 135 7.35 -14.62 -15.48
CA TYR A 135 6.69 -15.92 -15.28
C TYR A 135 5.87 -16.39 -16.48
N PRO A 136 5.04 -15.55 -17.14
CA PRO A 136 4.38 -15.91 -18.39
C PRO A 136 5.34 -16.35 -19.51
N SER A 137 6.61 -15.94 -19.44
CA SER A 137 7.63 -16.25 -20.45
C SER A 137 8.44 -17.53 -20.14
N ILE A 138 8.20 -18.18 -18.99
CA ILE A 138 8.85 -19.46 -18.64
C ILE A 138 8.18 -20.60 -19.41
N ALA A 139 8.97 -21.40 -20.13
CA ALA A 139 8.46 -22.56 -20.86
C ALA A 139 7.73 -23.54 -19.92
N GLY A 140 6.49 -23.88 -20.25
CA GLY A 140 5.62 -24.74 -19.41
C GLY A 140 4.75 -24.00 -18.39
N TRP A 141 4.81 -22.65 -18.34
CA TRP A 141 3.92 -21.88 -17.47
C TRP A 141 2.44 -22.04 -17.88
N PRO A 142 1.51 -22.25 -16.93
CA PRO A 142 0.10 -22.42 -17.27
C PRO A 142 -0.48 -21.12 -17.85
N VAL A 143 -0.71 -21.12 -19.17
CA VAL A 143 -1.26 -19.97 -19.94
C VAL A 143 -2.72 -19.65 -19.55
N ARG A 144 -3.38 -20.58 -18.86
CA ARG A 144 -4.72 -20.39 -18.31
C ARG A 144 -4.71 -20.78 -16.83
N ALA A 145 -5.24 -19.89 -16.00
CA ALA A 145 -5.65 -20.29 -14.66
C ALA A 145 -6.56 -21.52 -14.79
N PRO A 146 -6.38 -22.57 -13.98
CA PRO A 146 -7.31 -23.69 -13.98
C PRO A 146 -8.72 -23.13 -13.78
N PRO A 147 -9.72 -23.62 -14.54
CA PRO A 147 -11.09 -23.14 -14.40
C PRO A 147 -11.44 -23.19 -12.91
N SER A 148 -11.89 -22.06 -12.38
CA SER A 148 -12.34 -21.98 -11.00
C SER A 148 -13.34 -23.12 -10.79
N ALA A 149 -13.09 -23.97 -9.80
CA ALA A 149 -14.05 -25.00 -9.42
C ALA A 149 -15.45 -24.36 -9.33
N PRO A 150 -16.51 -25.01 -9.82
CA PRO A 150 -17.85 -24.44 -9.81
C PRO A 150 -18.16 -23.95 -8.39
N GLY A 151 -18.34 -22.63 -8.27
CA GLY A 151 -18.42 -21.96 -6.99
C GLY A 151 -19.56 -22.52 -6.15
N SER A 152 -19.26 -22.82 -4.89
CA SER A 152 -20.28 -22.85 -3.85
C SER A 152 -20.87 -21.44 -3.78
N GLY A 153 -22.09 -21.32 -4.30
CA GLY A 153 -22.79 -20.05 -4.45
C GLY A 153 -22.90 -19.30 -3.13
N ARG A 154 -22.26 -18.13 -3.08
CA ARG A 154 -22.73 -17.01 -2.25
C ARG A 154 -23.23 -15.95 -3.23
N GLY A 155 -24.54 -15.95 -3.45
CA GLY A 155 -25.22 -15.11 -4.41
C GLY A 155 -24.98 -13.62 -4.17
N ARG A 156 -24.58 -12.90 -5.22
CA ARG A 156 -24.78 -11.46 -5.33
C ARG A 156 -26.11 -11.24 -6.06
N GLY A 157 -27.15 -10.87 -5.32
CA GLY A 157 -28.41 -10.44 -5.90
C GLY A 157 -28.24 -9.10 -6.61
N TYR A 158 -28.16 -9.12 -7.93
CA TYR A 158 -28.44 -7.98 -8.79
C TYR A 158 -29.75 -8.27 -9.53
N GLY A 159 -30.88 -7.93 -8.91
CA GLY A 159 -32.18 -7.96 -9.56
C GLY A 159 -32.39 -6.71 -10.41
N ARG A 160 -32.08 -6.80 -11.71
CA ARG A 160 -32.69 -5.93 -12.72
C ARG A 160 -33.98 -6.60 -13.20
N GLY A 161 -35.12 -6.18 -12.67
CA GLY A 161 -36.45 -6.52 -13.19
C GLY A 161 -37.05 -5.29 -13.89
N ARG A 162 -37.14 -5.35 -15.22
CA ARG A 162 -38.01 -4.48 -16.02
C ARG A 162 -39.43 -5.06 -15.97
N GLY A 163 -40.45 -4.23 -15.74
CA GLY A 163 -41.84 -4.58 -15.98
C GLY A 163 -42.83 -3.83 -15.10
N ALA A 164 -43.33 -2.68 -15.58
CA ALA A 164 -44.54 -2.04 -15.05
C ALA A 164 -45.79 -2.90 -15.38
N PRO A 165 -46.92 -2.67 -14.69
CA PRO A 165 -47.88 -1.74 -15.29
C PRO A 165 -48.57 -0.78 -14.32
N HIS A 166 -48.92 0.35 -14.93
CA HIS A 166 -49.86 1.39 -14.51
C HIS A 166 -51.22 0.81 -14.11
N PHE A 167 -51.76 1.23 -12.96
CA PHE A 167 -53.21 1.41 -12.78
C PHE A 167 -53.44 2.73 -12.04
N THR A 168 -54.11 3.64 -12.73
CA THR A 168 -54.68 4.90 -12.21
C THR A 168 -56.20 4.71 -12.05
N ARG A 169 -56.80 5.54 -11.15
CA ARG A 169 -58.25 5.88 -11.01
C ARG A 169 -59.11 4.84 -10.25
N GLY A 170 -59.99 5.16 -9.30
CA GLY A 170 -60.50 6.40 -8.70
C GLY A 170 -61.90 6.13 -8.08
N HIS A 171 -62.35 7.02 -7.17
CA HIS A 171 -63.73 7.28 -6.68
C HIS A 171 -64.38 6.51 -5.50
N GLY A 172 -64.93 7.30 -4.55
CA GLY A 172 -66.06 6.98 -3.65
C GLY A 172 -65.80 7.31 -2.17
N SER A 173 -65.91 8.56 -1.71
CA SER A 173 -67.10 9.15 -1.03
C SER A 173 -67.51 8.48 0.30
N GLY A 174 -67.35 9.18 1.44
CA GLY A 174 -68.11 8.84 2.65
C GLY A 174 -67.54 9.33 4.01
N ALA A 175 -68.20 10.36 4.55
CA ALA A 175 -68.35 10.70 5.97
C ALA A 175 -67.25 11.49 6.72
N MET A 176 -67.76 12.52 7.40
CA MET A 176 -67.14 13.64 8.12
C MET A 176 -67.08 13.39 9.66
N PRO A 177 -66.58 14.35 10.48
CA PRO A 177 -65.85 14.11 11.73
C PRO A 177 -66.65 14.33 13.02
N TRP A 178 -66.04 14.00 14.16
CA TRP A 178 -66.24 14.52 15.54
C TRP A 178 -65.24 13.75 16.44
N ALA A 179 -64.65 14.24 17.53
CA ALA A 179 -64.60 15.50 18.25
C ALA A 179 -63.22 15.58 18.95
#